data_AF-A0A955GVU7-F1
#
_entry.id   AF-A0A955GVU7-F1
#
_cell.length_a   1.000
_cell.length_b   1.000
_cell.length_c   1.000
_cell.angle_alpha   90.00
_cell.angle_beta   90.00
_cell.angle_gamma   90.00
#
_symmetry.space_group_name_H-M   'P 1'
#
loop_
_entity.id
_entity.type
_entity.pdbx_description
1 polymer ?
#
loop_
_entity_poly.entity_id
_entity_poly.type
_entity_poly.pdbx_seq_one_letter_code
_entity_poly.pdbx_strand_id
1 'polypeptide(L)'
;MFRTRDFVLVFTTVLFLLMAIGTTVFKQNYNLGMADKPENPAERMNEEYKAEVYVKETVTREERLISMREQIAKSNSVTISSPVSNPPEIETPALSEESESKTEAEVQYCQDYAKYAGSWPNGGVMLDVSEGARIVYTENFLENEFNYIGTSSGVSTTETRKDVILQLPVFGIKSLGVSCLSSDVIGIAKEGSLIRNDEASLYGIFNSGTLVGYALDGFPIYGVGEVDADSCGGSSVDGQYGYYISKERSVILNCFSAKPVKI
;
A
#
# COMPACT_ATOMS: atom_id res chain seq x y z
N MET A 1 57.78 2.92 15.06
CA MET A 1 58.27 1.81 14.20
C MET A 1 57.06 0.93 13.88
N PHE A 2 56.45 1.12 12.71
CA PHE A 2 55.28 0.32 12.32
C PHE A 2 55.72 -1.12 12.06
N ARG A 3 55.12 -2.08 12.76
CA ARG A 3 55.37 -3.50 12.51
C ARG A 3 54.79 -3.83 11.14
N THR A 4 55.54 -4.57 10.33
CA THR A 4 55.14 -5.01 8.98
C THR A 4 53.75 -5.66 8.95
N ARG A 5 53.34 -6.32 10.05
CA ARG A 5 52.01 -6.88 10.23
C ARG A 5 50.89 -5.84 10.21
N ASP A 6 51.08 -4.70 10.86
CA ASP A 6 50.03 -3.68 10.96
C ASP A 6 49.90 -2.92 9.63
N PHE A 7 51.00 -2.79 8.88
CA PHE A 7 50.98 -2.24 7.53
C PHE A 7 50.17 -3.11 6.55
N VAL A 8 50.32 -4.45 6.63
CA VAL A 8 49.55 -5.37 5.79
C VAL A 8 48.06 -5.28 6.10
N LEU A 9 47.68 -5.22 7.38
CA LEU A 9 46.26 -5.11 7.76
C LEU A 9 45.64 -3.80 7.26
N VAL A 10 46.29 -2.66 7.47
CA VAL A 10 45.79 -1.36 6.98
C VAL A 10 45.73 -1.33 5.44
N PHE A 11 46.71 -1.92 4.76
CA PHE A 11 46.69 -1.97 3.31
C PHE A 11 45.51 -2.81 2.78
N THR A 12 45.25 -3.98 3.39
CA THR A 12 44.13 -4.84 2.99
C THR A 12 42.76 -4.20 3.22
N THR A 13 42.57 -3.49 4.33
CA THR A 13 41.29 -2.81 4.61
C THR A 13 41.05 -1.64 3.66
N VAL A 14 42.08 -0.84 3.35
CA VAL A 14 41.99 0.25 2.36
C VAL A 14 41.66 -0.30 0.98
N LEU A 15 42.28 -1.41 0.56
CA LEU A 15 42.04 -2.02 -0.74
C LEU A 15 40.61 -2.56 -0.86
N PHE A 16 40.08 -3.17 0.21
CA PHE A 16 38.69 -3.62 0.26
C PHE A 16 37.70 -2.45 0.16
N LEU A 17 38.00 -1.34 0.84
CA LEU A 17 37.16 -0.13 0.84
C LEU A 17 37.15 0.54 -0.55
N LEU A 18 38.31 0.62 -1.21
CA LEU A 18 38.40 1.12 -2.59
C LEU A 18 37.64 0.23 -3.58
N MET A 19 37.66 -1.09 -3.40
CA MET A 19 36.88 -2.01 -4.24
C MET A 19 35.36 -1.83 -4.04
N ALA A 20 34.91 -1.65 -2.80
CA ALA A 20 33.50 -1.39 -2.50
C ALA A 20 33.01 -0.08 -3.14
N ILE A 21 33.79 1.00 -3.04
CA ILE A 21 33.47 2.28 -3.68
C ILE A 21 33.54 2.17 -5.22
N GLY A 22 34.51 1.44 -5.76
CA GLY A 22 34.66 1.27 -7.21
C GLY A 22 33.46 0.55 -7.83
N THR A 23 32.93 -0.49 -7.17
CA THR A 23 31.80 -1.27 -7.69
C THR A 23 30.47 -0.51 -7.65
N THR A 24 30.25 0.38 -6.68
CA THR A 24 29.03 1.20 -6.60
C THR A 24 29.00 2.27 -7.69
N VAL A 25 30.11 2.97 -7.92
CA VAL A 25 30.22 4.00 -8.98
C VAL A 25 30.05 3.39 -10.37
N PHE A 26 30.62 2.21 -10.61
CA PHE A 26 30.53 1.55 -11.93
C PHE A 26 29.10 1.08 -12.25
N LYS A 27 28.35 0.60 -11.24
CA LYS A 27 26.93 0.22 -11.41
C LYS A 27 26.05 1.43 -11.71
N GLN A 28 26.32 2.58 -11.11
CA GLN A 28 25.54 3.80 -11.36
C GLN A 28 25.74 4.31 -12.79
N ASN A 29 26.93 4.16 -13.36
CA ASN A 29 27.23 4.63 -14.71
C ASN A 29 26.65 3.71 -15.82
N TYR A 30 26.52 2.41 -15.58
CA TYR A 30 25.87 1.49 -16.53
C TYR A 30 24.36 1.72 -16.65
N ASN A 31 23.70 2.14 -15.57
CA ASN A 31 22.26 2.42 -15.61
C ASN A 31 21.90 3.74 -16.33
N LEU A 32 22.87 4.62 -16.61
CA LEU A 32 22.65 5.81 -17.45
C LEU A 32 22.73 5.51 -18.97
N GLY A 33 23.15 4.31 -19.37
CA GLY A 33 23.30 3.91 -20.78
C GLY A 33 22.06 3.26 -21.42
N MET A 34 21.04 2.92 -20.63
CA MET A 34 19.71 2.51 -21.10
C MET A 34 18.66 3.57 -20.78
N ALA A 35 19.00 4.84 -21.03
CA ALA A 35 17.98 5.85 -21.23
C ALA A 35 17.27 5.52 -22.55
N ASP A 36 15.99 5.20 -22.46
CA ASP A 36 15.08 5.06 -23.58
C ASP A 36 15.35 6.16 -24.61
N LYS A 37 15.63 5.73 -25.84
CA LYS A 37 15.65 6.60 -27.00
C LYS A 37 14.28 7.30 -27.04
N PRO A 38 14.19 8.65 -27.06
CA PRO A 38 12.91 9.32 -27.16
C PRO A 38 12.27 8.91 -28.49
N GLU A 39 11.28 8.03 -28.40
CA GLU A 39 10.52 7.55 -29.54
C GLU A 39 9.64 8.71 -30.02
N ASN A 40 9.84 9.09 -31.28
CA ASN A 40 9.24 10.25 -31.90
C ASN A 40 7.72 10.01 -32.03
N PRO A 41 6.83 10.81 -31.40
CA PRO A 41 5.40 10.52 -31.36
C PRO A 41 4.67 10.69 -32.70
N ALA A 42 5.37 11.09 -33.76
CA ALA A 42 4.78 11.37 -35.08
C ALA A 42 4.59 10.13 -35.98
N GLU A 43 5.12 8.95 -35.61
CA GLU A 43 5.09 7.76 -36.48
C GLU A 43 4.02 6.71 -36.13
N ARG A 44 3.20 6.91 -35.08
CA ARG A 44 2.15 5.97 -34.66
C ARG A 44 0.75 6.21 -35.26
N MET A 45 0.64 6.90 -36.38
CA MET A 45 -0.62 6.96 -37.14
C MET A 45 -0.56 5.96 -38.29
N ASN A 46 -0.72 4.66 -38.00
CA ASN A 46 -1.19 3.63 -38.98
C ASN A 46 -1.21 2.19 -38.41
N GLU A 47 -1.14 1.99 -37.09
CA GLU A 47 -1.49 0.68 -36.53
C GLU A 47 -2.99 0.63 -36.28
N GLU A 48 -3.71 -0.03 -37.18
CA GLU A 48 -5.12 -0.36 -37.05
C GLU A 48 -5.30 -1.31 -35.85
N TYR A 49 -5.51 -0.74 -34.67
CA TYR A 49 -5.87 -1.49 -33.47
C TYR A 49 -7.23 -2.16 -33.66
N LYS A 50 -7.23 -3.44 -34.03
CA LYS A 50 -8.42 -4.29 -33.99
C LYS A 50 -8.64 -4.75 -32.54
N ALA A 51 -9.62 -4.14 -31.89
CA ALA A 51 -10.16 -4.63 -30.63
C ALA A 51 -11.05 -5.86 -30.91
N GLU A 52 -10.61 -7.05 -30.51
CA GLU A 52 -11.51 -8.20 -30.44
C GLU A 52 -12.38 -8.06 -29.19
N VAL A 53 -13.67 -7.82 -29.42
CA VAL A 53 -14.68 -7.80 -28.36
C VAL A 53 -14.85 -9.22 -27.84
N TYR A 54 -14.47 -9.45 -26.58
CA TYR A 54 -14.73 -10.72 -25.90
C TYR A 54 -16.23 -10.92 -25.75
N VAL A 55 -16.82 -11.74 -26.63
CA VAL A 55 -18.20 -12.18 -26.52
C VAL A 55 -18.29 -13.10 -25.32
N LYS A 56 -18.85 -12.59 -24.22
CA LYS A 56 -19.13 -13.37 -23.01
C LYS A 56 -20.08 -14.51 -23.38
N GLU A 57 -19.54 -15.72 -23.41
CA GLU A 57 -20.31 -16.95 -23.60
C GLU A 57 -21.40 -17.00 -22.52
N THR A 58 -22.66 -16.85 -22.93
CA THR A 58 -23.80 -16.90 -22.02
C THR A 58 -24.06 -18.35 -21.66
N VAL A 59 -23.27 -18.89 -20.74
CA VAL A 59 -23.50 -20.22 -20.17
C VAL A 59 -24.89 -20.21 -19.55
N THR A 60 -25.77 -21.03 -20.12
CA THR A 60 -27.15 -21.12 -19.65
C THR A 60 -27.18 -21.73 -18.24
N ARG A 61 -28.23 -21.44 -17.47
CA ARG A 61 -28.39 -21.97 -16.10
C ARG A 61 -28.29 -23.49 -16.06
N GLU A 62 -28.68 -24.17 -17.15
CA GLU A 62 -28.63 -25.62 -17.28
C GLU A 62 -27.20 -26.15 -17.42
N GLU A 63 -26.34 -25.52 -18.23
CA GLU A 63 -24.92 -25.89 -18.34
C GLU A 63 -24.14 -25.65 -17.04
N ARG A 64 -24.50 -24.60 -16.28
CA ARG A 64 -23.95 -24.36 -14.93
C ARG A 64 -24.33 -25.46 -13.94
N LEU A 65 -25.53 -26.02 -14.06
CA LEU A 65 -25.98 -27.11 -13.18
C LEU A 65 -25.32 -28.45 -13.54
N ILE A 66 -25.04 -28.68 -14.82
CA ILE A 66 -24.34 -29.89 -15.28
C ILE A 66 -22.87 -29.85 -14.81
N SER A 67 -22.18 -28.72 -15.00
CA SER A 67 -20.79 -28.56 -14.54
C SER A 67 -20.64 -28.65 -13.02
N MET A 68 -21.59 -28.09 -12.25
CA MET A 68 -21.60 -28.26 -10.78
C MET A 68 -21.85 -29.72 -10.36
N ARG A 69 -22.77 -30.44 -11.02
CA ARG A 69 -23.00 -31.86 -10.71
C ARG A 69 -21.79 -32.72 -11.04
N GLU A 70 -21.08 -32.42 -12.12
CA GLU A 70 -19.85 -33.14 -12.49
C GLU A 70 -18.70 -32.84 -11.51
N GLN A 71 -18.60 -31.60 -11.00
CA GLN A 71 -17.65 -31.26 -9.94
C GLN A 71 -17.96 -31.99 -8.62
N ILE A 72 -19.24 -32.06 -8.23
CA ILE A 72 -19.66 -32.78 -7.01
C ILE A 72 -19.39 -34.29 -7.13
N ALA A 73 -19.58 -34.87 -8.32
CA ALA A 73 -19.27 -36.27 -8.58
C ALA A 73 -17.76 -36.56 -8.53
N LYS A 74 -16.92 -35.59 -8.90
CA LYS A 74 -15.45 -35.69 -8.80
C LYS A 74 -14.94 -35.50 -7.37
N SER A 75 -15.63 -34.74 -6.52
CA SER A 75 -15.28 -34.57 -5.09
C SER A 75 -15.87 -35.67 -4.21
N ASN A 76 -15.50 -36.92 -4.48
CA ASN A 76 -15.96 -38.07 -3.70
C ASN A 76 -15.08 -38.27 -2.44
N SER A 77 -15.30 -37.43 -1.41
CA SER A 77 -15.00 -37.73 0.01
C SER A 77 -15.47 -36.59 0.92
N VAL A 78 -16.78 -36.48 1.12
CA VAL A 78 -17.31 -35.77 2.29
C VAL A 78 -17.33 -36.76 3.45
N THR A 79 -16.27 -36.74 4.26
CA THR A 79 -16.21 -37.51 5.51
C THR A 79 -17.16 -36.86 6.51
N ILE A 80 -18.36 -37.43 6.63
CA ILE A 80 -19.31 -37.07 7.69
C ILE A 80 -18.79 -37.71 8.98
N SER A 81 -18.09 -36.91 9.80
CA SER A 81 -17.75 -37.33 11.16
C SER A 81 -19.04 -37.52 11.96
N SER A 82 -19.26 -38.74 12.42
CA SER A 82 -20.36 -39.08 13.33
C SER A 82 -20.14 -38.45 14.71
N PRO A 83 -21.20 -38.05 15.43
CA PRO A 83 -21.07 -37.49 16.76
C PRO A 83 -20.58 -38.53 17.76
N VAL A 84 -19.43 -38.26 18.38
CA VAL A 84 -18.84 -39.06 19.45
C VAL A 84 -19.66 -38.89 20.72
N SER A 85 -20.12 -40.02 21.26
CA SER A 85 -20.74 -40.15 22.58
C SER A 85 -19.67 -40.02 23.67
N ASN A 86 -19.84 -39.06 24.57
CA ASN A 86 -19.04 -38.91 25.79
C ASN A 86 -19.46 -39.93 26.87
N PRO A 87 -18.50 -40.62 27.52
CA PRO A 87 -18.63 -41.10 28.89
C PRO A 87 -17.77 -40.26 29.88
N PRO A 88 -18.06 -40.33 31.20
CA PRO A 88 -17.66 -39.30 32.15
C PRO A 88 -16.25 -39.46 32.74
N GLU A 89 -15.61 -38.30 32.89
CA GLU A 89 -14.93 -37.78 34.09
C GLU A 89 -13.93 -38.69 34.83
N ILE A 90 -12.64 -38.41 34.63
CA ILE A 90 -11.57 -38.76 35.56
C ILE A 90 -10.74 -37.49 35.80
N GLU A 91 -10.82 -36.96 37.01
CA GLU A 91 -10.02 -35.85 37.50
C GLU A 91 -8.52 -36.23 37.51
N THR A 92 -7.71 -35.51 36.74
CA THR A 92 -6.25 -35.48 36.91
C THR A 92 -5.83 -34.01 36.99
N PRO A 93 -5.05 -33.58 37.99
CA PRO A 93 -4.66 -32.18 38.13
C PRO A 93 -3.58 -31.85 37.10
N ALA A 94 -3.97 -31.21 36.01
CA ALA A 94 -3.06 -30.66 35.01
C ALA A 94 -2.64 -29.25 35.42
N LEU A 95 -1.32 -29.11 35.53
CA LEU A 95 -0.55 -27.88 35.54
C LEU A 95 -1.13 -26.86 34.54
N SER A 96 -1.54 -25.70 35.04
CA SER A 96 -2.10 -24.60 34.25
C SER A 96 -1.01 -24.02 33.33
N GLU A 97 -1.01 -24.43 32.07
CA GLU A 97 -0.47 -23.62 30.98
C GLU A 97 -1.43 -22.44 30.78
N GLU A 98 -1.02 -21.28 31.27
CA GLU A 98 -1.66 -20.00 31.08
C GLU A 98 -1.50 -19.62 29.61
N SER A 99 -2.41 -20.12 28.78
CA SER A 99 -2.53 -19.72 27.39
C SER A 99 -3.12 -18.31 27.37
N GLU A 100 -2.25 -17.30 27.33
CA GLU A 100 -2.63 -15.91 27.05
C GLU A 100 -3.29 -15.88 25.66
N SER A 101 -4.61 -16.01 25.65
CA SER A 101 -5.43 -15.69 24.49
C SER A 101 -5.23 -14.22 24.18
N LYS A 102 -4.36 -13.92 23.19
CA LYS A 102 -4.15 -12.60 22.61
C LYS A 102 -5.50 -12.09 22.14
N THR A 103 -6.16 -11.32 22.98
CA THR A 103 -7.48 -10.76 22.68
C THR A 103 -7.30 -9.82 21.50
N GLU A 104 -7.87 -10.20 20.37
CA GLU A 104 -7.82 -9.40 19.14
C GLU A 104 -8.39 -8.02 19.44
N ALA A 105 -7.58 -6.97 19.27
CA ALA A 105 -7.97 -5.63 19.63
C ALA A 105 -9.18 -5.18 18.78
N GLU A 106 -10.25 -4.74 19.45
CA GLU A 106 -11.49 -4.31 18.81
C GLU A 106 -11.33 -2.94 18.11
N VAL A 107 -12.03 -2.77 16.99
CA VAL A 107 -12.04 -1.52 16.22
C VAL A 107 -12.77 -0.42 17.01
N GLN A 108 -12.14 0.74 17.14
CA GLN A 108 -12.67 1.88 17.88
C GLN A 108 -13.34 2.88 16.92
N TYR A 109 -14.66 2.79 16.81
CA TYR A 109 -15.45 3.75 16.03
C TYR A 109 -15.81 5.00 16.85
N CYS A 110 -15.84 6.15 16.20
CA CYS A 110 -16.35 7.38 16.82
C CYS A 110 -17.88 7.34 16.92
N GLN A 111 -18.45 8.16 17.82
CA GLN A 111 -19.92 8.27 17.97
C GLN A 111 -20.62 8.74 16.69
N ASP A 112 -19.92 9.48 15.85
CA ASP A 112 -20.36 10.04 14.57
C ASP A 112 -19.86 9.25 13.36
N TYR A 113 -19.52 7.97 13.55
CA TYR A 113 -19.04 7.13 12.45
C TYR A 113 -20.04 7.08 11.29
N ALA A 114 -19.57 7.43 10.09
CA ALA A 114 -20.36 7.35 8.87
C ALA A 114 -19.49 6.88 7.70
N LYS A 115 -20.07 6.06 6.82
CA LYS A 115 -19.41 5.72 5.55
C LYS A 115 -19.20 6.98 4.72
N TYR A 116 -18.03 7.12 4.12
CA TYR A 116 -17.68 8.26 3.29
C TYR A 116 -18.63 8.35 2.09
N ALA A 117 -19.33 9.48 2.00
CA ALA A 117 -20.27 9.79 0.92
C ALA A 117 -19.84 11.03 0.11
N GLY A 118 -18.60 11.49 0.29
CA GLY A 118 -18.06 12.64 -0.42
C GLY A 118 -17.67 12.31 -1.86
N SER A 119 -17.27 13.35 -2.60
CA SER A 119 -16.72 13.22 -3.95
C SER A 119 -15.20 13.23 -3.89
N TRP A 120 -14.59 12.12 -4.27
CA TRP A 120 -13.14 12.01 -4.49
C TRP A 120 -12.87 11.91 -6.00
N PRO A 121 -11.82 12.54 -6.53
CA PRO A 121 -11.50 12.40 -7.95
C PRO A 121 -11.20 10.93 -8.31
N ASN A 122 -11.76 10.46 -9.42
CA ASN A 122 -11.59 9.07 -9.88
C ASN A 122 -10.19 8.74 -10.42
N GLY A 123 -9.31 9.75 -10.51
CA GLY A 123 -7.95 9.61 -11.04
C GLY A 123 -7.22 10.95 -11.08
N GLY A 124 -5.93 10.92 -11.44
CA GLY A 124 -5.09 12.12 -11.51
C GLY A 124 -4.73 12.72 -10.15
N VAL A 125 -5.04 12.02 -9.05
CA VAL A 125 -4.64 12.41 -7.71
C VAL A 125 -3.19 12.00 -7.50
N MET A 126 -2.35 12.97 -7.17
CA MET A 126 -0.93 12.81 -6.94
C MET A 126 -0.60 13.14 -5.49
N LEU A 127 0.46 12.53 -4.97
CA LEU A 127 0.95 12.76 -3.62
C LEU A 127 2.41 13.21 -3.69
N ASP A 128 2.70 14.36 -3.09
CA ASP A 128 4.04 14.96 -3.07
C ASP A 128 4.36 15.46 -1.65
N VAL A 129 5.64 15.59 -1.33
CA VAL A 129 6.11 16.09 -0.04
C VAL A 129 6.64 17.50 -0.24
N SER A 130 5.92 18.50 0.27
CA SER A 130 6.33 19.90 0.20
C SER A 130 6.26 20.52 1.59
N GLU A 131 7.31 21.26 1.96
CA GLU A 131 7.38 22.03 3.23
C GLU A 131 7.13 21.19 4.49
N GLY A 132 7.49 19.90 4.47
CA GLY A 132 7.30 19.00 5.62
C GLY A 132 5.86 18.50 5.79
N ALA A 133 4.99 18.71 4.81
CA ALA A 133 3.68 18.10 4.72
C ALA A 133 3.57 17.23 3.46
N ARG A 134 2.70 16.22 3.52
CA ARG A 134 2.30 15.46 2.33
C ARG A 134 1.10 16.15 1.72
N ILE A 135 1.26 16.65 0.51
CA ILE A 135 0.21 17.34 -0.23
C ILE A 135 -0.38 16.35 -1.22
N VAL A 136 -1.70 16.23 -1.19
CA VAL A 136 -2.50 15.47 -2.13
C VAL A 136 -3.18 16.45 -3.06
N TYR A 137 -2.91 16.36 -4.36
CA TYR A 137 -3.34 17.35 -5.34
C TYR A 137 -3.72 16.71 -6.67
N THR A 138 -4.46 17.44 -7.49
CA THR A 138 -4.69 17.13 -8.91
C THR A 138 -4.01 18.18 -9.78
N GLU A 139 -3.50 17.77 -10.95
CA GLU A 139 -2.94 18.69 -11.94
C GLU A 139 -3.99 19.08 -12.97
N ASN A 140 -4.20 20.38 -13.13
CA ASN A 140 -5.06 20.96 -14.16
C ASN A 140 -4.17 21.72 -15.15
N PHE A 141 -4.33 21.45 -16.44
CA PHE A 141 -3.64 22.18 -17.51
C PHE A 141 -4.48 23.39 -17.91
N LEU A 142 -3.95 24.58 -17.66
CA LEU A 142 -4.54 25.81 -18.15
C LEU A 142 -3.88 26.16 -19.48
N GLU A 143 -4.66 26.05 -20.56
CA GLU A 143 -4.27 26.57 -21.87
C GLU A 143 -4.54 28.07 -21.88
N ASN A 144 -3.46 28.86 -21.74
CA ASN A 144 -3.54 30.30 -21.90
C ASN A 144 -3.32 30.65 -23.37
N GLU A 145 -4.41 30.88 -24.11
CA GLU A 145 -4.34 31.44 -25.45
C GLU A 145 -4.02 32.94 -25.40
N PHE A 146 -2.78 33.31 -25.67
CA PHE A 146 -2.41 34.71 -25.86
C PHE A 146 -2.79 35.18 -27.27
N ASN A 147 -3.92 35.89 -27.38
CA ASN A 147 -4.28 36.60 -28.60
C ASN A 147 -3.40 37.84 -28.80
N TYR A 148 -2.22 37.67 -29.40
CA TYR A 148 -1.43 38.80 -29.87
C TYR A 148 -2.07 39.38 -31.14
N ILE A 149 -2.46 40.65 -31.07
CA ILE A 149 -2.98 41.41 -32.22
C ILE A 149 -1.79 41.72 -33.14
N GLY A 150 -1.42 40.77 -34.00
CA GLY A 150 -0.42 40.98 -35.04
C GLY A 150 0.42 39.73 -35.32
N THR A 151 0.31 39.23 -36.55
CA THR A 151 1.11 38.15 -37.17
C THR A 151 0.89 36.71 -36.67
N SER A 152 0.72 35.81 -37.63
CA SER A 152 -0.02 34.54 -37.61
C SER A 152 0.70 33.34 -36.99
N SER A 153 1.25 33.47 -35.78
CA SER A 153 1.80 32.32 -35.05
C SER A 153 1.54 32.49 -33.57
N GLY A 154 0.37 32.03 -33.11
CA GLY A 154 0.04 31.97 -31.69
C GLY A 154 0.95 30.96 -30.99
N VAL A 155 1.77 31.43 -30.05
CA VAL A 155 2.49 30.56 -29.11
C VAL A 155 1.51 30.22 -28.00
N SER A 156 1.06 28.96 -27.94
CA SER A 156 0.29 28.45 -26.80
C SER A 156 1.27 28.07 -25.69
N THR A 157 1.08 28.63 -24.49
CA THR A 157 1.81 28.22 -23.29
C THR A 157 0.86 27.45 -22.39
N THR A 158 1.18 26.19 -22.11
CA THR A 158 0.46 25.37 -21.13
C THR A 158 1.04 25.64 -19.74
N GLU A 159 0.22 26.13 -18.81
CA GLU A 159 0.59 26.27 -17.41
C GLU A 159 -0.03 25.12 -16.61
N THR A 160 0.79 24.39 -15.85
CA THR A 160 0.31 23.32 -14.96
C THR A 160 -0.01 23.91 -13.60
N ARG A 161 -1.28 23.85 -13.19
CA ARG A 161 -1.74 24.27 -11.86
C ARG A 161 -2.00 23.05 -10.98
N LYS A 162 -1.40 23.02 -9.79
CA LYS A 162 -1.70 22.04 -8.75
C LYS A 162 -2.88 22.53 -7.91
N ASP A 163 -4.01 21.84 -7.95
CA ASP A 163 -5.12 22.08 -7.02
C ASP A 163 -5.01 21.09 -5.86
N VAL A 164 -4.71 21.62 -4.67
CA VAL A 164 -4.56 20.85 -3.44
C VAL A 164 -5.93 20.43 -2.90
N ILE A 165 -6.11 19.13 -2.69
CA ILE A 165 -7.36 18.54 -2.21
C ILE A 165 -7.25 18.18 -0.72
N LEU A 166 -6.09 17.65 -0.31
CA LEU A 166 -5.84 17.27 1.08
C LEU A 166 -4.38 17.51 1.46
N GLN A 167 -4.14 17.80 2.73
CA GLN A 167 -2.81 17.89 3.31
C GLN A 167 -2.71 16.93 4.49
N LEU A 168 -1.77 15.99 4.42
CA LEU A 168 -1.46 15.04 5.48
C LEU A 168 -0.22 15.49 6.25
N PRO A 169 -0.21 15.37 7.58
CA PRO A 169 1.00 15.63 8.36
C PRO A 169 2.06 14.56 8.09
N VAL A 170 3.33 14.92 8.28
CA VAL A 170 4.45 13.99 8.23
C VAL A 170 4.92 13.75 9.66
N PHE A 171 4.45 12.67 10.26
CA PHE A 171 4.91 12.24 11.59
C PHE A 171 5.86 11.05 11.48
N GLY A 172 6.90 11.06 12.34
CA GLY A 172 7.74 9.88 12.59
C GLY A 172 7.41 9.17 13.91
N ILE A 173 6.71 9.86 14.82
CA ILE A 173 6.51 9.42 16.20
C ILE A 173 5.02 9.45 16.55
N LYS A 174 4.54 8.36 17.15
CA LYS A 174 3.18 8.19 17.65
C LYS A 174 2.82 9.23 18.72
N SER A 175 1.56 9.69 18.73
CA SER A 175 1.03 10.55 19.79
C SER A 175 0.82 9.76 21.09
N LEU A 176 0.76 10.46 22.23
CA LEU A 176 0.46 9.84 23.53
C LEU A 176 -0.97 9.27 23.60
N GLY A 177 -1.86 9.66 22.69
CA GLY A 177 -3.24 9.19 22.63
C GLY A 177 -3.59 8.57 21.28
N VAL A 178 -4.70 7.83 21.28
CA VAL A 178 -5.32 7.26 20.06
C VAL A 178 -6.59 8.03 19.71
N SER A 179 -6.97 8.04 18.43
CA SER A 179 -8.23 8.61 17.95
C SER A 179 -9.08 7.52 17.29
N CYS A 180 -10.38 7.56 17.51
CA CYS A 180 -11.34 6.64 16.89
C CYS A 180 -11.49 6.90 15.37
N LEU A 181 -12.12 5.95 14.68
CA LEU A 181 -12.43 6.06 13.25
C LEU A 181 -13.75 6.80 13.06
N SER A 182 -13.72 7.93 12.33
CA SER A 182 -14.91 8.71 11.98
C SER A 182 -15.57 8.24 10.67
N SER A 183 -14.84 7.49 9.84
CA SER A 183 -15.33 6.96 8.57
C SER A 183 -14.67 5.64 8.21
N ASP A 184 -15.22 4.96 7.19
CA ASP A 184 -14.62 3.77 6.58
C ASP A 184 -13.33 4.09 5.82
N VAL A 185 -13.18 5.31 5.29
CA VAL A 185 -11.92 5.78 4.70
C VAL A 185 -10.90 6.08 5.80
N ILE A 186 -9.74 5.44 5.70
CA ILE A 186 -8.66 5.55 6.71
C ILE A 186 -7.38 6.18 6.15
N GLY A 187 -7.25 6.31 4.84
CA GLY A 187 -6.03 6.79 4.22
C GLY A 187 -6.14 6.95 2.71
N ILE A 188 -5.00 7.26 2.11
CA ILE A 188 -4.82 7.47 0.68
C ILE A 188 -3.66 6.59 0.20
N ALA A 189 -3.91 5.79 -0.82
CA ALA A 189 -2.91 4.94 -1.44
C ALA A 189 -1.86 5.79 -2.17
N LYS A 190 -0.70 5.20 -2.47
CA LYS A 190 0.37 5.89 -3.21
C LYS A 190 -0.09 6.45 -4.58
N GLU A 191 -1.07 5.79 -5.19
CA GLU A 191 -1.68 6.17 -6.47
C GLU A 191 -2.84 7.19 -6.34
N GLY A 192 -3.13 7.65 -5.12
CA GLY A 192 -4.15 8.67 -4.86
C GLY A 192 -5.57 8.14 -4.68
N SER A 193 -5.80 6.83 -4.77
CA SER A 193 -7.08 6.19 -4.41
C SER A 193 -7.30 6.22 -2.90
N LEU A 194 -8.58 6.20 -2.46
CA LEU A 194 -8.91 6.10 -1.04
C LEU A 194 -8.71 4.67 -0.55
N ILE A 195 -8.14 4.54 0.65
CA ILE A 195 -8.02 3.25 1.36
C ILE A 195 -9.18 3.14 2.34
N ARG A 196 -10.00 2.11 2.20
CA ARG A 196 -11.06 1.79 3.17
C ARG A 196 -10.60 0.75 4.17
N ASN A 197 -11.09 0.83 5.40
CA ASN A 197 -10.62 -0.01 6.49
C ASN A 197 -10.93 -1.50 6.28
N ASP A 198 -12.01 -1.81 5.57
CA ASP A 198 -12.48 -3.17 5.25
C ASP A 198 -11.80 -3.79 4.01
N GLU A 199 -10.84 -3.08 3.39
CA GLU A 199 -10.10 -3.53 2.21
C GLU A 199 -8.77 -4.23 2.54
N ALA A 200 -8.57 -4.69 3.78
CA ALA A 200 -7.33 -5.36 4.20
C ALA A 200 -6.92 -6.52 3.27
N SER A 201 -7.90 -7.29 2.79
CA SER A 201 -7.68 -8.39 1.85
C SER A 201 -7.14 -7.95 0.49
N LEU A 202 -7.52 -6.75 0.02
CA LEU A 202 -7.08 -6.19 -1.27
C LEU A 202 -5.58 -5.90 -1.26
N TYR A 203 -5.08 -5.43 -0.12
CA TYR A 203 -3.68 -5.11 0.11
C TYR A 203 -2.86 -6.28 0.67
N GLY A 204 -3.49 -7.44 0.86
CA GLY A 204 -2.88 -8.65 1.43
C GLY A 204 -1.72 -9.24 0.60
N ILE A 205 -1.59 -8.80 -0.66
CA ILE A 205 -0.53 -9.22 -1.59
C ILE A 205 0.81 -8.50 -1.34
N PHE A 206 0.79 -7.37 -0.64
CA PHE A 206 1.98 -6.58 -0.38
C PHE A 206 2.71 -7.12 0.85
N ASN A 207 4.04 -7.11 0.83
CA ASN A 207 4.85 -7.48 2.00
C ASN A 207 4.99 -6.30 2.99
N SER A 208 5.47 -6.58 4.18
CA SER A 208 5.63 -5.61 5.27
C SER A 208 6.56 -4.43 4.99
N GLY A 209 7.44 -4.54 4.00
CA GLY A 209 8.31 -3.44 3.56
C GLY A 209 7.70 -2.58 2.47
N THR A 210 6.59 -3.00 1.85
CA THR A 210 5.94 -2.25 0.78
C THR A 210 5.01 -1.20 1.36
N LEU A 211 5.31 0.07 1.06
CA LEU A 211 4.44 1.19 1.35
C LEU A 211 3.18 1.13 0.46
N VAL A 212 2.03 0.93 1.09
CA VAL A 212 0.71 0.93 0.43
C VAL A 212 0.19 2.36 0.27
N GLY A 213 0.32 3.17 1.32
CA GLY A 213 -0.20 4.52 1.34
C GLY A 213 0.05 5.22 2.67
N TYR A 214 -0.75 6.25 2.95
CA TYR A 214 -0.67 7.02 4.18
C TYR A 214 -2.05 7.12 4.82
N ALA A 215 -2.12 6.89 6.13
CA ALA A 215 -3.32 7.08 6.92
C ALA A 215 -3.68 8.57 7.03
N LEU A 216 -4.94 8.88 7.34
CA LEU A 216 -5.43 10.25 7.53
C LEU A 216 -4.76 10.97 8.70
N ASP A 217 -4.15 10.25 9.64
CA ASP A 217 -3.34 10.84 10.70
C ASP A 217 -1.86 11.01 10.31
N GLY A 218 -1.49 10.67 9.07
CA GLY A 218 -0.18 10.92 8.48
C GLY A 218 0.85 9.80 8.62
N PHE A 219 0.53 8.68 9.29
CA PHE A 219 1.46 7.55 9.35
C PHE A 219 1.43 6.70 8.08
N PRO A 220 2.57 6.11 7.66
CA PRO A 220 2.59 5.18 6.54
C PRO A 220 1.79 3.92 6.86
N ILE A 221 1.12 3.37 5.85
CA ILE A 221 0.49 2.05 5.86
C ILE A 221 1.35 1.13 5.00
N TYR A 222 1.85 0.07 5.61
CA TYR A 222 2.64 -0.96 4.96
C TYR A 222 1.84 -2.24 4.74
N GLY A 223 2.33 -3.08 3.83
CA GLY A 223 1.75 -4.38 3.53
C GLY A 223 1.82 -5.37 4.70
N VAL A 224 1.54 -6.63 4.38
CA VAL A 224 1.38 -7.70 5.35
C VAL A 224 2.70 -8.10 5.99
N GLY A 225 2.73 -8.09 7.33
CA GLY A 225 3.91 -8.44 8.12
C GLY A 225 3.61 -9.13 9.43
N GLU A 226 4.55 -9.95 9.88
CA GLU A 226 4.62 -10.43 11.25
C GLU A 226 5.37 -9.38 12.08
N VAL A 227 4.64 -8.36 12.50
CA VAL A 227 5.13 -7.31 13.41
C VAL A 227 4.29 -7.31 14.66
N ASP A 228 4.95 -7.06 15.79
CA ASP A 228 4.26 -6.85 17.06
C ASP A 228 3.57 -5.49 17.01
N ALA A 229 2.31 -5.52 16.56
CA ALA A 229 1.47 -4.36 16.40
C ALA A 229 0.77 -4.02 17.72
N ASP A 230 0.66 -2.72 17.99
CA ASP A 230 -0.12 -2.20 19.10
C ASP A 230 -1.63 -2.37 18.88
N SER A 231 -2.43 -1.90 19.84
CA SER A 231 -3.89 -1.99 19.79
C SER A 231 -4.53 -1.31 18.57
N CYS A 232 -3.86 -0.34 17.95
CA CYS A 232 -4.33 0.32 16.73
C CYS A 232 -3.94 -0.43 15.45
N GLY A 233 -3.02 -1.40 15.53
CA GLY A 233 -2.50 -2.12 14.37
C GLY A 233 -1.23 -1.53 13.79
N GLY A 234 -0.52 -0.67 14.53
CA GLY A 234 0.76 -0.11 14.09
C GLY A 234 1.92 -0.55 14.97
N SER A 235 3.15 -0.41 14.46
CA SER A 235 4.37 -0.77 15.17
C SER A 235 5.48 0.23 14.86
N SER A 236 6.47 0.31 15.74
CA SER A 236 7.68 1.14 15.53
C SER A 236 8.81 0.26 15.04
N VAL A 237 9.19 0.42 13.77
CA VAL A 237 10.31 -0.30 13.16
C VAL A 237 11.37 0.73 12.81
N ASP A 238 12.62 0.50 13.24
CA ASP A 238 13.75 1.40 13.04
C ASP A 238 13.50 2.85 13.51
N GLY A 239 12.71 3.00 14.58
CA GLY A 239 12.37 4.30 15.16
C GLY A 239 11.30 5.08 14.39
N GLN A 240 10.68 4.48 13.37
CA GLN A 240 9.56 5.08 12.65
C GLN A 240 8.28 4.28 12.92
N TYR A 241 7.23 5.00 13.32
CA TYR A 241 5.90 4.40 13.48
C TYR A 241 5.19 4.25 12.14
N GLY A 242 4.51 3.12 11.94
CA GLY A 242 3.66 2.86 10.78
C GLY A 242 2.60 1.79 11.08
N TYR A 243 1.53 1.80 10.29
CA TYR A 243 0.52 0.75 10.29
C TYR A 243 0.97 -0.41 9.43
N TYR A 244 0.64 -1.63 9.85
CA TYR A 244 0.97 -2.83 9.12
C TYR A 244 -0.27 -3.69 8.97
N ILE A 245 -0.54 -4.16 7.76
CA ILE A 245 -1.67 -5.05 7.52
C ILE A 245 -1.36 -6.40 8.16
N SER A 246 -2.36 -7.02 8.79
CA SER A 246 -2.25 -8.38 9.33
C SER A 246 -3.13 -9.33 8.52
N LYS A 247 -2.71 -10.60 8.39
CA LYS A 247 -3.55 -11.67 7.80
C LYS A 247 -4.66 -12.12 8.76
N GLU A 248 -4.47 -11.88 10.04
CA GLU A 248 -5.39 -12.33 11.10
C GLU A 248 -6.59 -11.38 11.20
N ARG A 249 -6.37 -10.09 10.94
CA ARG A 249 -7.38 -9.04 11.05
C ARG A 249 -8.15 -8.85 9.75
N SER A 250 -9.46 -8.66 9.85
CA SER A 250 -10.32 -8.30 8.71
C SER A 250 -10.24 -6.81 8.32
N VAL A 251 -9.63 -5.98 9.18
CA VAL A 251 -9.46 -4.54 9.01
C VAL A 251 -7.99 -4.13 8.97
N ILE A 252 -7.70 -2.98 8.38
CA ILE A 252 -6.33 -2.45 8.28
C ILE A 252 -5.87 -1.88 9.63
N LEU A 253 -6.68 -1.02 10.25
CA LEU A 253 -6.38 -0.41 11.54
C LEU A 253 -7.60 -0.37 12.47
N ASN A 254 -7.34 -0.39 13.77
CA ASN A 254 -8.39 -0.36 14.79
C ASN A 254 -8.64 1.07 15.31
N CYS A 255 -7.63 1.93 15.26
CA CYS A 255 -7.67 3.34 15.66
C CYS A 255 -6.54 4.11 14.98
N PHE A 256 -6.64 5.44 14.96
CA PHE A 256 -5.55 6.33 14.58
C PHE A 256 -4.63 6.57 15.79
N SER A 257 -3.34 6.75 15.53
CA SER A 257 -2.29 6.93 16.54
C SER A 257 -1.83 8.38 16.64
N ALA A 258 -2.39 9.24 15.80
CA ALA A 258 -2.45 10.67 15.97
C ALA A 258 -3.86 11.19 15.61
N LYS A 259 -4.04 12.51 15.58
CA LYS A 259 -5.31 13.12 15.19
C LYS A 259 -5.45 13.06 13.66
N PRO A 260 -6.50 12.40 13.11
CA PRO A 260 -6.70 12.33 11.68
C PRO A 260 -7.13 13.69 11.09
N VAL A 261 -6.76 13.93 9.84
CA VAL A 261 -7.36 15.00 9.03
C VAL A 261 -8.74 14.58 8.53
N LYS A 262 -9.60 15.56 8.26
CA LYS A 262 -10.93 15.31 7.70
C LYS A 262 -10.85 15.32 6.17
N ILE A 263 -11.61 14.44 5.55
CA ILE A 263 -11.79 14.29 4.10
C ILE A 263 -13.25 14.52 3.72
#